data_AF-A0A3R6KA35-F1
#
_entry.id   AF-A0A3R6KA35-F1
#
_cell.length_a   1.000
_cell.length_b   1.000
_cell.length_c   1.000
_cell.angle_alpha   90.00
_cell.angle_beta   90.00
_cell.angle_gamma   90.00
#
_symmetry.space_group_name_H-M   'P 1'
#
loop_
_entity.id
_entity.type
_entity.pdbx_description
1 polymer ?
#
loop_
_entity_poly.entity_id
_entity_poly.type
_entity_poly.pdbx_seq_one_letter_code
_entity_poly.pdbx_strand_id
1 'polypeptide(L)'
;MNSNQTFPRLCRVLEIYEADFGCEERPDGQETMVCVRLLDTTENANLSEHPEYTIRTADQALYDAGINEGDRVWFDPESGRLRKRLNHTKI
;
A
#
# COMPACT_ATOMS: atom_id res chain seq x y z
N MET A 1 15.59 19.89 17.16
CA MET A 1 15.28 19.25 15.86
C MET A 1 14.26 18.17 16.16
N ASN A 2 12.99 18.48 15.98
CA ASN A 2 11.85 17.59 16.15
C ASN A 2 11.80 16.65 14.94
N SER A 3 12.64 15.62 14.97
CA SER A 3 12.62 14.54 14.00
C SER A 3 11.36 13.71 14.20
N ASN A 4 10.23 14.17 13.67
CA ASN A 4 9.00 13.41 13.57
C ASN A 4 9.15 12.37 12.45
N GLN A 5 10.22 11.59 12.53
CA GLN A 5 10.63 10.63 11.52
C GLN A 5 9.59 9.51 11.54
N THR A 6 8.66 9.54 10.60
CA THR A 6 7.63 8.51 10.53
C THR A 6 8.26 7.30 9.88
N PHE A 7 8.55 6.28 10.69
CA PHE A 7 9.10 5.04 10.16
C PHE A 7 8.09 4.37 9.21
N PRO A 8 8.55 3.80 8.08
CA PRO A 8 7.67 3.06 7.20
C PRO A 8 7.02 1.92 7.97
N ARG A 9 5.71 1.81 7.82
CA ARG A 9 4.87 0.82 8.48
C ARG A 9 4.97 -0.50 7.73
N LEU A 10 5.11 -1.61 8.44
CA LEU A 10 5.05 -2.92 7.81
C LEU A 10 3.58 -3.32 7.69
N CYS A 11 3.05 -3.31 6.49
CA CYS A 11 1.65 -3.65 6.25
C CYS A 11 1.50 -4.96 5.47
N ARG A 12 0.35 -5.61 5.63
CA ARG A 12 -0.13 -6.65 4.71
C ARG A 12 -1.17 -6.04 3.77
N VAL A 13 -1.05 -6.29 2.48
CA VAL A 13 -2.08 -5.94 1.51
C VAL A 13 -3.28 -6.86 1.73
N LEU A 14 -4.43 -6.29 2.08
CA LEU A 14 -5.66 -7.04 2.27
C LEU A 14 -6.42 -7.18 0.96
N GLU A 15 -6.54 -6.09 0.21
CA GLU A 15 -7.42 -5.99 -0.95
C GLU A 15 -6.93 -4.90 -1.91
N ILE A 16 -7.03 -5.15 -3.21
CA ILE A 16 -6.77 -4.16 -4.27
C ILE A 16 -8.03 -4.10 -5.14
N TYR A 17 -8.65 -2.92 -5.24
CA TYR A 17 -9.89 -2.74 -6.01
C TYR A 17 -9.83 -1.46 -6.82
N GLU A 18 -10.53 -1.43 -7.95
CA GLU A 18 -10.58 -0.24 -8.80
C GLU A 18 -11.14 0.96 -8.03
N ALA A 19 -10.50 2.12 -8.18
CA ALA A 19 -11.06 3.35 -7.66
C ALA A 19 -12.31 3.68 -8.48
N ASP A 20 -13.44 3.81 -7.80
CA ASP A 20 -14.69 4.26 -8.41
C ASP A 20 -14.56 5.73 -8.82
N PHE A 21 -14.77 6.02 -10.11
CA PHE A 21 -14.72 7.36 -10.70
C PHE A 21 -16.12 7.94 -10.94
N GLY A 22 -17.19 7.29 -10.44
CA GLY A 22 -18.57 7.63 -10.80
C GLY A 22 -18.97 7.10 -12.19
N CYS A 23 -20.09 7.59 -12.72
CA CYS A 23 -20.68 7.10 -13.98
C CYS A 23 -19.96 7.61 -15.25
N GLU A 24 -18.90 8.41 -15.13
CA GLU A 24 -18.16 8.92 -16.26
C GLU A 24 -17.15 7.87 -16.76
N GLU A 25 -17.18 7.60 -18.06
CA GLU A 25 -16.21 6.71 -18.70
C GLU A 25 -14.79 7.25 -18.48
N ARG A 26 -13.83 6.38 -18.15
CA ARG A 26 -12.43 6.82 -18.03
C ARG A 26 -11.95 7.31 -19.40
N PRO A 27 -11.37 8.51 -19.51
CA PRO A 27 -10.82 8.98 -20.78
C PRO A 27 -9.67 8.08 -21.22
N ASP A 28 -9.59 7.83 -22.53
CA ASP A 28 -8.53 7.00 -23.13
C ASP A 28 -7.13 7.52 -22.76
N GLY A 29 -6.27 6.60 -22.34
CA GLY A 29 -4.89 6.92 -21.96
C GLY A 29 -4.70 7.47 -20.54
N GLN A 30 -5.76 7.56 -19.74
CA GLN A 30 -5.62 7.84 -18.31
C GLN A 30 -5.14 6.60 -17.55
N GLU A 31 -4.17 6.79 -16.66
CA GLU A 31 -3.66 5.72 -15.80
C GLU A 31 -4.76 5.21 -14.85
N THR A 32 -4.92 3.90 -14.78
CA THR A 32 -5.93 3.28 -13.91
C THR A 32 -5.50 3.44 -12.46
N MET A 33 -6.38 4.06 -11.67
CA MET A 33 -6.17 4.20 -10.22
C MET A 33 -6.91 3.08 -9.48
N VAL A 34 -6.25 2.53 -8.48
CA VAL A 34 -6.79 1.51 -7.58
C VAL A 34 -6.70 1.98 -6.13
N CYS A 35 -7.62 1.49 -5.31
CA CYS A 35 -7.54 1.58 -3.87
C CYS A 35 -6.86 0.32 -3.31
N VAL A 36 -5.93 0.50 -2.39
CA VAL A 36 -5.23 -0.59 -1.71
C VAL A 36 -5.56 -0.51 -0.23
N ARG A 37 -6.15 -1.58 0.28
CA ARG A 37 -6.45 -1.73 1.71
C ARG A 37 -5.30 -2.47 2.38
N LEU A 38 -4.75 -1.87 3.43
CA LEU A 38 -3.53 -2.28 4.11
C LEU A 38 -3.83 -2.51 5.58
N LEU A 39 -3.36 -3.62 6.14
CA LEU A 39 -3.36 -3.87 7.58
C LEU A 39 -1.97 -3.61 8.13
N ASP A 40 -1.81 -2.73 9.12
CA ASP A 40 -0.52 -2.59 9.80
C ASP A 40 -0.22 -3.87 10.60
N THR A 41 0.92 -4.46 10.29
CA THR A 41 1.46 -5.69 10.91
C THR A 41 2.80 -5.41 11.57
N THR A 42 3.08 -4.16 11.96
CA THR A 42 4.35 -3.77 12.55
C THR A 42 4.48 -4.45 13.92
N GLU A 43 5.36 -5.46 14.02
CA GLU A 43 5.68 -6.18 15.27
C GLU A 43 6.41 -5.28 16.27
N ASN A 44 5.67 -4.35 16.88
CA ASN A 44 6.01 -3.65 18.12
C ASN A 44 4.85 -2.80 18.65
N ALA A 45 3.72 -2.79 17.93
CA ALA A 45 2.53 -2.13 18.41
C ALA A 45 1.98 -2.94 19.59
N ASN A 46 2.17 -2.42 20.82
CA ASN A 46 1.31 -2.68 21.97
C ASN A 46 -0.14 -2.21 21.71
N LEU A 47 -0.66 -2.49 20.52
CA LEU A 47 -2.00 -2.14 20.09
C LEU A 47 -2.75 -3.46 20.02
N SER A 48 -3.77 -3.62 20.86
CA SER A 48 -4.77 -4.69 20.71
C SER A 48 -5.48 -4.66 19.35
N GLU A 49 -5.27 -3.60 18.56
CA GLU A 49 -5.92 -3.33 17.28
C GLU A 49 -4.87 -2.94 16.25
N HIS A 50 -4.79 -3.70 15.16
CA HIS A 50 -3.97 -3.41 13.99
C HIS A 50 -4.73 -2.44 13.08
N PRO A 51 -4.34 -1.16 12.95
CA PRO A 51 -5.10 -0.21 12.14
C PRO A 51 -5.06 -0.58 10.66
N GLU A 52 -6.21 -0.40 10.00
CA GLU A 52 -6.35 -0.52 8.56
C GLU A 52 -6.19 0.85 7.87
N TYR A 53 -5.54 0.87 6.73
CA TYR A 53 -5.36 2.05 5.89
C TYR A 53 -5.88 1.76 4.49
N THR A 54 -6.53 2.74 3.88
CA THR A 54 -6.87 2.69 2.45
C THR A 54 -6.12 3.80 1.74
N ILE A 55 -5.31 3.44 0.75
CA ILE A 55 -4.58 4.40 -0.08
C ILE A 55 -5.01 4.29 -1.54
N ARG A 56 -4.90 5.39 -2.29
CA ARG A 56 -5.07 5.39 -3.74
C ARG A 56 -3.72 5.45 -4.43
N THR A 57 -3.50 4.57 -5.41
CA THR A 57 -2.27 4.54 -6.19
C THR A 57 -2.56 4.06 -7.61
N ALA A 58 -1.61 4.25 -8.51
CA ALA A 58 -1.70 3.75 -9.88
C ALA A 58 -1.58 2.22 -9.89
N ASP A 59 -2.42 1.54 -10.68
CA ASP A 59 -2.34 0.08 -10.85
C ASP A 59 -0.97 -0.31 -11.41
N GLN A 60 -0.48 0.47 -12.40
CA GLN A 60 0.80 0.25 -13.04
C GLN A 60 1.97 0.32 -12.06
N ALA A 61 1.88 1.16 -11.02
CA ALA A 61 2.90 1.26 -9.98
C ALA A 61 2.94 0.03 -9.07
N LEU A 62 1.78 -0.59 -8.79
CA LEU A 62 1.73 -1.88 -8.07
C LEU A 62 2.29 -3.01 -8.91
N TYR A 63 1.96 -3.02 -10.21
CA TYR A 63 2.45 -4.00 -11.17
C TYR A 63 3.98 -3.94 -11.29
N ASP A 64 4.55 -2.75 -11.48
CA ASP A 64 6.01 -2.54 -11.56
C ASP A 64 6.73 -2.96 -10.26
N ALA A 65 6.13 -2.66 -9.11
CA ALA A 65 6.63 -3.08 -7.81
C ALA A 65 6.39 -4.57 -7.49
N GLY A 66 5.64 -5.29 -8.35
CA GLY A 66 5.24 -6.68 -8.17
C GLY A 66 4.38 -6.93 -6.92
N ILE A 67 3.60 -5.94 -6.47
CA ILE A 67 2.77 -6.00 -5.27
C ILE A 67 1.40 -6.59 -5.59
N ASN A 68 1.01 -7.65 -4.89
CA ASN A 68 -0.29 -8.30 -5.02
C ASN A 68 -1.01 -8.37 -3.66
N GLU A 69 -2.29 -8.76 -3.69
CA GLU A 69 -3.05 -9.05 -2.47
C GLU A 69 -2.35 -10.13 -1.63
N GLY A 70 -2.33 -9.94 -0.32
CA GLY A 70 -1.64 -10.80 0.63
C GLY A 70 -0.14 -10.54 0.79
N ASP A 71 0.50 -9.76 -0.10
CA ASP A 71 1.91 -9.39 0.05
C ASP A 71 2.16 -8.55 1.31
N ARG A 72 3.38 -8.68 1.85
CA ARG A 72 3.88 -7.77 2.88
C ARG A 72 4.61 -6.61 2.22
N VAL A 73 4.27 -5.39 2.62
CA VAL A 73 4.78 -4.15 2.03
C VAL A 73 5.24 -3.20 3.12
N TRP A 74 6.24 -2.39 2.79
CA TRP A 74 6.57 -1.19 3.56
C TRP A 74 5.73 -0.04 3.02
N PHE A 75 4.90 0.53 3.89
CA PHE A 75 4.09 1.71 3.61
C PHE A 75 4.73 2.95 4.21
N ASP A 76 5.02 3.93 3.36
CA ASP A 76 5.52 5.25 3.78
C ASP A 76 4.34 6.23 3.85
N PRO A 77 3.85 6.60 5.05
CA PRO A 77 2.69 7.48 5.18
C PRO A 77 2.99 8.94 4.80
N GLU A 78 4.26 9.36 4.76
CA GLU A 78 4.64 10.71 4.33
C GLU A 78 4.57 10.85 2.80
N SER A 79 5.05 9.84 2.06
CA SER A 79 5.09 9.84 0.60
C SER A 79 3.89 9.13 -0.05
N GLY A 80 3.11 8.34 0.71
CA GLY A 80 2.05 7.48 0.20
C GLY A 80 2.55 6.29 -0.63
N ARG A 81 3.86 5.98 -0.60
CA ARG A 81 4.48 4.96 -1.45
C ARG A 81 4.47 3.59 -0.78
N LEU A 82 4.26 2.55 -1.61
CA LEU A 82 4.39 1.15 -1.22
C LEU A 82 5.66 0.54 -1.79
N ARG A 83 6.31 -0.30 -1.00
CA ARG A 83 7.47 -1.10 -1.46
C ARG A 83 7.29 -2.55 -1.03
N LYS A 84 7.40 -3.48 -1.96
CA LYS A 84 7.33 -4.91 -1.65
C LYS A 84 8.42 -5.30 -0.67
N ARG A 85 8.04 -6.02 0.39
CA ARG A 85 9.02 -6.66 1.27
C ARG A 85 9.54 -7.90 0.55
N LEU A 86 10.77 -7.82 0.05
CA LEU A 86 11.44 -8.99 -0.49
C LEU A 86 11.68 -9.98 0.65
N ASN A 87 10.98 -11.11 0.64
CA ASN A 87 11.35 -12.23 1.49
C ASN A 87 12.68 -12.76 0.92
N HIS A 88 13.77 -12.56 1.67
CA HIS A 88 15.07 -13.11 1.34
C HIS A 88 15.02 -14.62 1.54
N THR A 89 14.46 -15.36 0.58
CA THR A 89 14.68 -16.80 0.50
C THR A 89 16.12 -16.97 0.04
N LYS A 90 17.01 -17.29 0.99
CA LYS A 90 18.37 -17.69 0.66
C LYS A 90 18.30 -18.93 -0.25
N ILE A 91 18.89 -18.81 -1.43
CA ILE A 91 19.32 -19.94 -2.25
C ILE A 91 20.46 -20.69 -1.56
#